data_AF-A0A932TLZ0-F1
#
_entry.id   AF-A0A932TLZ0-F1
#
_cell.length_a   1.000
_cell.length_b   1.000
_cell.length_c   1.000
_cell.angle_alpha   90.00
_cell.angle_beta   90.00
_cell.angle_gamma   90.00
#
_symmetry.space_group_name_H-M   'P 1'
#
loop_
_entity.id
_entity.type
_entity.pdbx_description
1 polymer ?
#
loop_
_entity_poly.entity_id
_entity_poly.type
_entity_poly.pdbx_seq_one_letter_code
_entity_poly.pdbx_strand_id
1 'polypeptide(L)'
;MSTSVSLEKQRRCGTETTDGALQILLTDAISGLRSLQASTIQATLTSPPFYLLRRYGTPVLWPDGWEGELGHEPHPNDFVRHLVYVFDEVWRVLRDDGCLWVNLADTYNNKQGKRGTTNAPNGSDGRFAAGGRGR
;
A
#
# COMPACT_ATOMS: atom_id res chain seq x y z
N MET A 1 -47.78 -10.55 11.50
CA MET A 1 -46.86 -9.47 11.04
C MET A 1 -45.57 -9.65 11.80
N SER A 2 -44.62 -10.36 11.18
CA SER A 2 -43.33 -10.73 11.78
C SER A 2 -42.30 -9.68 11.38
N THR A 3 -41.82 -8.91 12.34
CA THR A 3 -40.78 -7.90 12.09
C THR A 3 -39.42 -8.56 12.30
N SER A 4 -38.78 -9.02 11.22
CA SER A 4 -37.38 -9.44 11.22
C SER A 4 -36.51 -8.24 10.86
N VAL A 5 -35.93 -7.58 11.86
CA VAL A 5 -34.80 -6.65 11.65
C VAL A 5 -33.53 -7.50 11.70
N SER A 6 -33.04 -7.87 10.51
CA SER A 6 -31.76 -8.59 10.38
C SER A 6 -30.61 -7.60 10.44
N LEU A 7 -29.63 -7.96 11.26
CA LEU A 7 -28.47 -7.18 11.67
C LEU A 7 -27.60 -6.70 10.49
N GLU A 8 -27.54 -5.39 10.31
CA GLU A 8 -26.44 -4.70 9.63
C GLU A 8 -25.21 -4.74 10.55
N LYS A 9 -24.28 -5.68 10.31
CA LYS A 9 -23.00 -5.72 11.03
C LYS A 9 -22.07 -4.63 10.48
N GLN A 10 -22.35 -3.38 10.85
CA GLN A 10 -21.41 -2.27 10.69
C GLN A 10 -20.14 -2.64 11.45
N ARG A 11 -19.08 -2.96 10.71
CA ARG A 11 -17.72 -3.10 11.24
C ARG A 11 -17.25 -1.72 11.65
N ARG A 12 -17.57 -1.31 12.89
CA ARG A 12 -16.89 -0.20 13.55
C ARG A 12 -15.40 -0.54 13.61
N CYS A 13 -14.56 0.35 13.11
CA CYS A 13 -13.14 0.38 13.43
C CYS A 13 -13.02 0.58 14.94
N GLY A 14 -12.82 -0.52 15.67
CA GLY A 14 -12.65 -0.50 17.12
C GLY A 14 -11.24 -0.08 17.44
N THR A 15 -11.08 1.02 18.16
CA THR A 15 -9.84 1.38 18.84
C THR A 15 -9.79 0.64 20.17
N GLU A 16 -9.10 -0.49 20.23
CA GLU A 16 -8.70 -1.10 21.51
C GLU A 16 -7.51 -0.31 22.05
N THR A 17 -7.76 0.52 23.07
CA THR A 17 -6.70 1.30 23.72
C THR A 17 -6.24 0.54 24.95
N THR A 18 -5.05 -0.04 24.89
CA THR A 18 -4.33 -0.52 26.09
C THR A 18 -3.51 0.65 26.62
N ASP A 19 -3.61 0.91 27.92
CA ASP A 19 -2.92 1.96 28.70
C ASP A 19 -1.75 2.67 27.97
N GLY A 20 -2.06 3.78 27.29
CA GLY A 20 -1.19 4.84 26.78
C GLY A 20 -0.03 4.54 25.81
N ALA A 21 0.48 3.31 25.75
CA ALA A 21 1.76 2.99 25.11
C ALA A 21 1.63 2.39 23.70
N LEU A 22 0.48 1.77 23.40
CA LEU A 22 0.24 1.10 22.12
C LEU A 22 -1.17 1.38 21.62
N GLN A 23 -1.25 1.83 20.37
CA GLN A 23 -2.50 1.98 19.64
C GLN A 23 -2.44 1.14 18.37
N ILE A 24 -3.48 0.34 18.14
CA ILE A 24 -3.66 -0.42 16.91
C ILE A 24 -4.84 0.19 16.14
N LEU A 25 -4.58 0.60 14.89
CA LEU A 25 -5.60 1.12 13.98
C LEU A 25 -5.96 0.03 12.96
N LEU A 26 -7.19 -0.46 12.99
CA LEU A 26 -7.68 -1.44 12.02
C LEU A 26 -8.27 -0.74 10.80
N THR A 27 -7.39 -0.24 9.93
CA THR A 27 -7.74 0.50 8.71
C THR A 27 -6.81 0.13 7.57
N ASP A 28 -7.12 0.56 6.35
CA ASP A 28 -6.07 0.69 5.33
C ASP A 28 -5.08 1.80 5.74
N ALA A 29 -3.90 1.80 5.11
CA ALA A 29 -2.82 2.71 5.48
C ALA A 29 -3.19 4.19 5.27
N ILE A 30 -3.90 4.51 4.19
CA ILE A 30 -4.23 5.91 3.84
C ILE A 30 -5.25 6.45 4.85
N SER A 31 -6.33 5.70 5.10
CA SER A 31 -7.34 6.09 6.09
C SER A 31 -6.76 6.19 7.50
N GLY A 32 -5.88 5.25 7.86
CA GLY A 32 -5.18 5.24 9.15
C GLY A 32 -4.30 6.48 9.33
N LEU A 33 -3.42 6.76 8.35
CA LEU A 33 -2.56 7.93 8.38
C LEU A 33 -3.36 9.23 8.46
N ARG A 34 -4.45 9.36 7.70
CA ARG A 34 -5.36 10.52 7.72
C ARG A 34 -6.03 10.77 9.08
N SER A 35 -6.21 9.74 9.88
CA SER A 35 -6.75 9.89 11.24
C SER A 35 -5.73 10.45 12.25
N LEU A 36 -4.43 10.40 11.91
CA LEU A 36 -3.35 10.88 12.76
C LEU A 36 -3.09 12.38 12.56
N GLN A 37 -2.76 13.04 13.66
CA GLN A 37 -2.38 14.46 13.65
C GLN A 37 -1.04 14.67 12.91
N ALA A 38 -0.95 15.77 12.17
CA ALA A 38 0.28 16.17 11.49
C ALA A 38 1.44 16.41 12.47
N SER A 39 2.67 16.14 12.03
CA SER A 39 3.90 16.41 12.80
C SER A 39 3.95 15.81 14.21
N THR A 40 3.43 14.59 14.38
CA THR A 40 3.41 13.89 15.68
C THR A 40 4.27 12.62 15.71
N ILE A 41 4.58 12.04 14.56
CA ILE A 41 5.31 10.78 14.45
C ILE A 41 6.82 11.05 14.32
N GLN A 42 7.64 10.40 15.16
CA GLN A 42 9.10 10.53 15.11
C GLN A 42 9.74 9.61 14.05
N ALA A 43 9.21 8.41 13.89
CA ALA A 43 9.77 7.40 13.01
C ALA A 43 8.66 6.58 12.37
N THR A 44 8.79 6.34 11.06
CA THR A 44 7.94 5.41 10.32
C THR A 44 8.79 4.29 9.74
N LEU A 45 8.37 3.05 9.94
CA LEU A 45 8.99 1.85 9.38
C LEU A 45 7.95 1.09 8.57
N THR A 46 8.24 0.83 7.29
CA THR A 46 7.27 0.20 6.41
C THR A 46 7.90 -0.67 5.33
N SER A 47 7.16 -1.71 4.93
CA SER A 47 7.43 -2.57 3.78
C SER A 47 6.17 -2.61 2.90
N PRO A 48 5.91 -1.56 2.10
CA PRO A 48 4.73 -1.50 1.25
C PRO A 48 4.72 -2.65 0.23
N PRO A 49 3.59 -2.96 -0.43
CA PRO A 49 3.55 -3.94 -1.51
C PRO A 49 4.64 -3.69 -2.56
N PHE A 50 5.41 -4.73 -2.89
CA PHE A 50 6.44 -4.65 -3.91
C PHE A 50 5.82 -4.82 -5.30
N TYR A 51 6.32 -4.07 -6.27
CA TYR A 51 5.79 -4.06 -7.63
C TYR A 51 5.77 -5.47 -8.25
N LEU A 52 4.59 -5.98 -8.59
CA LEU A 52 4.28 -7.28 -9.21
C LEU A 52 4.64 -8.53 -8.39
N LEU A 53 4.89 -8.40 -7.08
CA LEU A 53 5.31 -9.56 -6.27
C LEU A 53 4.14 -10.30 -5.63
N ARG A 54 3.28 -9.61 -4.86
CA ARG A 54 2.20 -10.24 -4.07
C ARG A 54 0.87 -9.52 -4.27
N ARG A 55 -0.23 -10.28 -4.25
CA ARG A 55 -1.61 -9.76 -4.27
C ARG A 55 -2.22 -9.89 -2.88
N TYR A 56 -2.81 -8.81 -2.39
CA TYR A 56 -3.40 -8.75 -1.04
C TYR A 56 -4.91 -8.57 -1.08
N GLY A 57 -5.51 -8.32 -2.25
CA GLY A 57 -6.96 -8.18 -2.39
C GLY A 57 -7.48 -6.88 -1.77
N THR A 58 -6.71 -5.80 -1.90
CA THR A 58 -7.01 -4.48 -1.33
C THR A 58 -7.10 -3.42 -2.44
N PRO A 59 -8.14 -3.46 -3.28
CA PRO A 59 -8.31 -2.48 -4.34
C PRO A 59 -8.60 -1.10 -3.74
N VAL A 60 -8.00 -0.08 -4.35
CA VAL A 60 -8.16 1.34 -4.01
C VAL A 60 -8.50 2.09 -5.29
N LEU A 61 -9.42 3.07 -5.19
CA LEU A 61 -9.62 4.06 -6.24
C LEU A 61 -8.58 5.17 -6.05
N TRP A 62 -7.67 5.29 -7.01
CA TRP A 62 -6.55 6.23 -6.96
C TRP A 62 -6.94 7.60 -7.53
N PRO A 63 -6.20 8.68 -7.17
CA PRO A 63 -6.52 10.04 -7.62
C PRO A 63 -6.50 10.23 -9.15
N ASP A 64 -5.82 9.37 -9.89
CA ASP A 64 -5.76 9.37 -11.35
C ASP A 64 -6.94 8.63 -12.00
N GLY A 65 -7.84 8.07 -11.20
CA GLY A 65 -9.03 7.34 -11.64
C GLY A 65 -8.80 5.84 -11.88
N TRP A 66 -7.60 5.33 -11.66
CA TRP A 66 -7.35 3.88 -11.71
C TRP A 66 -7.90 3.18 -10.46
N GLU A 67 -8.55 2.03 -10.62
CA GLU A 67 -8.99 1.19 -9.51
C GLU A 67 -8.17 -0.11 -9.48
N GLY A 68 -7.46 -0.34 -8.39
CA GLY A 68 -6.63 -1.52 -8.23
C GLY A 68 -5.78 -1.52 -6.97
N GLU A 69 -5.10 -2.63 -6.71
CA GLU A 69 -4.23 -2.78 -5.54
C GLU A 69 -2.82 -2.23 -5.82
N LEU A 70 -2.23 -1.56 -4.82
CA LEU A 70 -0.86 -1.04 -4.87
C LEU A 70 0.13 -2.16 -5.22
N GLY A 71 1.02 -1.90 -6.17
CA GLY A 71 2.00 -2.87 -6.66
C GLY A 71 1.54 -3.68 -7.86
N HIS A 72 0.30 -3.49 -8.36
CA HIS A 72 -0.21 -4.15 -9.57
C HIS A 72 -0.65 -3.19 -10.66
N GLU A 73 -0.07 -2.00 -10.64
CA GLU A 73 -0.30 -0.98 -11.64
C GLU A 73 0.16 -1.46 -13.04
N PRO A 74 -0.48 -0.95 -14.11
CA PRO A 74 -0.09 -1.28 -15.48
C PRO A 74 1.38 -0.96 -15.79
N HIS A 75 1.88 0.17 -15.28
CA HIS A 75 3.24 0.66 -15.53
C HIS A 75 3.97 0.96 -14.20
N PRO A 76 5.29 0.72 -14.10
CA PRO A 76 6.07 0.99 -12.88
C PRO A 76 6.02 2.46 -12.43
N ASN A 77 5.91 3.41 -13.38
CA ASN A 77 5.73 4.83 -13.02
C ASN A 77 4.42 5.08 -12.26
N ASP A 78 3.35 4.36 -12.57
CA ASP A 78 2.07 4.52 -11.88
C ASP A 78 2.18 3.93 -10.46
N PHE A 79 2.87 2.80 -10.31
CA PHE A 79 3.24 2.27 -8.99
C PHE A 79 4.00 3.29 -8.16
N VAL A 80 5.01 3.94 -8.73
CA VAL A 80 5.78 4.98 -8.01
C VAL A 80 4.88 6.16 -7.63
N ARG A 81 3.99 6.63 -8.51
CA ARG A 81 3.04 7.72 -8.22
C ARG A 81 2.11 7.36 -7.06
N HIS A 82 1.53 6.16 -7.09
CA HIS A 82 0.66 5.65 -6.04
C HIS A 82 1.39 5.44 -4.72
N LEU A 83 2.62 4.94 -4.78
CA LEU A 83 3.45 4.77 -3.59
C LEU A 83 3.81 6.12 -2.95
N VAL A 84 4.18 7.11 -3.74
CA VAL A 84 4.44 8.48 -3.27
C VAL A 84 3.18 9.10 -2.69
N TYR A 85 2.01 8.88 -3.29
CA TYR A 85 0.74 9.37 -2.73
C TYR A 85 0.47 8.84 -1.30
N VAL A 86 0.81 7.58 -1.01
CA VAL A 86 0.75 7.06 0.36
C VAL A 86 1.79 7.75 1.25
N PHE A 87 3.00 7.96 0.74
CA PHE A 87 4.08 8.59 1.50
C PHE A 87 3.89 10.09 1.72
N ASP A 88 3.07 10.79 0.95
CA ASP A 88 2.67 12.16 1.24
C ASP A 88 1.90 12.23 2.57
N GLU A 89 1.06 11.23 2.87
CA GLU A 89 0.37 11.14 4.17
C GLU A 89 1.32 10.75 5.30
N VAL A 90 2.34 9.93 5.01
CA VAL A 90 3.42 9.64 5.98
C VAL A 90 4.21 10.91 6.29
N TRP A 91 4.58 11.67 5.26
CA TRP A 91 5.29 12.93 5.40
C TRP A 91 4.49 13.92 6.24
N ARG A 92 3.18 14.04 6.01
CA ARG A 92 2.30 14.91 6.80
C ARG A 92 2.33 14.59 8.30
N VAL A 93 2.32 13.31 8.68
CA VAL A 93 2.29 12.90 10.09
C VAL A 93 3.66 12.92 10.75
N LEU A 94 4.73 12.85 9.96
CA LEU A 94 6.10 12.95 10.47
C LEU A 94 6.40 14.36 10.98
N ARG A 95 7.15 14.41 12.08
CA ARG A 95 7.78 15.63 12.58
C ARG A 95 8.86 16.11 11.60
N ASP A 96 9.21 17.39 11.70
CA ASP A 96 10.29 17.99 10.90
C ASP A 96 11.66 17.32 11.15
N ASP A 97 11.86 16.75 12.34
CA ASP A 97 13.05 15.96 12.75
C ASP A 97 12.85 14.44 12.61
N GLY A 98 11.77 14.02 11.95
CA GLY A 98 11.36 12.63 11.82
C GLY A 98 12.16 11.85 10.78
N CYS A 99 12.05 10.52 10.82
CA CYS A 99 12.67 9.64 9.83
C CYS A 99 11.69 8.62 9.24
N LEU A 100 11.86 8.31 7.96
CA LEU A 100 11.12 7.29 7.24
C LEU A 100 12.09 6.20 6.76
N TRP A 101 11.83 4.97 7.17
CA TRP A 101 12.55 3.77 6.73
C TRP A 101 11.63 2.92 5.86
N VAL A 102 12.02 2.75 4.60
CA VAL A 102 11.26 1.99 3.62
C VAL A 102 12.05 0.76 3.19
N ASN A 103 11.45 -0.41 3.38
CA ASN A 103 11.96 -1.66 2.82
C ASN A 103 11.24 -1.94 1.49
N LEU A 104 11.97 -1.96 0.39
CA LEU A 104 11.49 -2.29 -0.95
C LEU A 104 12.46 -3.25 -1.62
N ALA A 105 11.94 -4.35 -2.19
CA ALA A 105 12.72 -5.21 -3.06
C ALA A 105 12.39 -4.96 -4.53
N ASP A 106 13.37 -5.23 -5.38
CA ASP A 106 13.26 -5.15 -6.83
C ASP A 106 12.61 -6.41 -7.42
N THR A 107 11.88 -6.24 -8.53
CA THR A 107 11.34 -7.33 -9.34
C THR A 107 11.99 -7.42 -10.73
N TYR A 108 12.86 -6.49 -11.08
CA TYR A 108 13.58 -6.42 -12.35
C TYR A 108 14.76 -7.41 -12.42
N ASN A 109 15.51 -7.64 -11.32
CA ASN A 109 16.77 -8.38 -11.36
C ASN A 109 16.80 -9.69 -10.54
N ASN A 110 15.99 -10.67 -10.92
CA ASN A 110 16.15 -12.04 -10.43
C ASN A 110 17.32 -12.74 -11.16
N LYS A 111 18.55 -12.58 -10.65
CA LYS A 111 19.79 -13.21 -11.17
C LYS A 111 19.91 -14.73 -10.96
N GLN A 112 18.89 -15.40 -10.40
CA GLN A 112 18.80 -16.85 -10.49
C GLN A 112 17.98 -17.15 -11.74
N GLY A 113 18.51 -17.91 -12.70
CA GLY A 113 17.88 -18.30 -13.96
C GLY A 113 16.55 -19.08 -13.87
N LYS A 114 15.77 -18.85 -12.82
CA LYS A 114 14.35 -19.16 -12.70
C LYS A 114 13.59 -17.89 -13.05
N ARG A 115 12.75 -17.97 -14.09
CA ARG A 115 11.81 -16.89 -14.47
C ARG A 115 11.19 -16.32 -13.19
N GLY A 116 11.32 -15.01 -12.99
CA GLY A 116 10.87 -14.34 -11.78
C GLY A 116 9.44 -14.77 -11.44
N THR A 117 9.24 -15.28 -10.24
CA THR A 117 7.93 -15.66 -9.73
C THR A 117 7.17 -14.38 -9.39
N THR A 118 6.79 -13.62 -10.40
CA THR A 118 5.77 -12.58 -10.25
C THR A 118 4.44 -13.31 -10.09
N ASN A 119 3.65 -13.00 -9.06
CA ASN A 119 2.27 -13.52 -8.95
C ASN A 119 1.27 -12.74 -9.84
N ALA A 120 1.77 -12.05 -10.86
CA ALA A 120 0.94 -11.51 -11.92
C ALA A 120 0.26 -12.69 -12.67
N PRO A 121 -1.05 -12.59 -13.00
CA PRO A 121 -1.81 -13.65 -13.66
C PRO A 121 -1.13 -14.27 -14.89
N ASN A 122 -0.26 -13.51 -15.56
CA ASN A 122 0.44 -13.91 -16.78
C ASN A 122 1.97 -13.86 -16.66
N GLY A 123 2.52 -13.82 -15.44
CA GLY A 123 3.92 -13.43 -15.27
C GLY A 123 4.15 -11.96 -15.59
N SER A 124 5.40 -11.53 -15.79
CA SER A 124 5.70 -10.14 -16.16
C SER A 124 5.26 -9.75 -17.58
N ASP A 125 4.62 -10.64 -18.36
CA ASP A 125 4.20 -10.40 -19.75
C ASP A 125 5.31 -9.81 -20.65
N GLY A 126 6.58 -10.06 -20.34
CA GLY A 126 7.70 -9.43 -21.06
C GLY A 126 7.82 -7.92 -20.86
N ARG A 127 7.10 -7.31 -19.90
CA ARG A 127 7.24 -5.88 -19.52
C ARG A 127 8.65 -5.51 -19.06
N PHE A 128 9.46 -6.50 -18.70
CA PHE A 128 10.87 -6.36 -18.34
C PHE A 128 11.83 -6.98 -19.35
N ALA A 129 11.38 -7.23 -20.60
CA ALA A 129 12.31 -7.60 -21.66
C ALA A 129 13.36 -6.50 -21.81
N ALA A 130 14.61 -6.86 -21.50
CA ALA A 130 15.74 -5.96 -21.45
C ALA A 130 15.80 -5.06 -22.69
N GLY A 131 15.71 -3.75 -22.49
CA GLY A 131 15.97 -2.75 -23.53
C GLY A 131 14.72 -2.25 -24.28
N GLY A 132 13.78 -1.64 -23.56
CA GLY A 132 12.77 -0.78 -24.19
C GLY A 132 13.39 0.53 -24.67
N ARG A 133 13.61 0.67 -25.98
CA ARG A 133 13.86 1.99 -26.61
C ARG A 133 12.61 2.85 -26.40
N GLY A 134 12.76 3.92 -25.62
CA GLY A 134 11.72 4.93 -25.45
C GLY A 134 11.26 5.48 -26.81
N ARG A 135 9.95 5.65 -26.93
CA ARG A 135 9.32 6.53 -27.91
C ARG A 135 8.78 7.74 -27.19
#